data_AF-A0A2R7T164-F1
#
_entry.id   AF-A0A2R7T164-F1
#
_cell.length_a   1.000
_cell.length_b   1.000
_cell.length_c   1.000
_cell.angle_alpha   90.00
_cell.angle_beta   90.00
_cell.angle_gamma   90.00
#
_symmetry.space_group_name_H-M   'P 1'
#
loop_
_entity.id
_entity.type
_entity.pdbx_description
1 polymer ?
#
loop_
_entity_poly.entity_id
_entity_poly.type
_entity_poly.pdbx_seq_one_letter_code
_entity_poly.pdbx_strand_id
1 'polypeptide(L)' 'MTALAATVRRLAGEHGTVTAAAFRDATGLGRKRAIQHLEHFDRVGLLRRVGDEHRLRADSALFAEGAA' A
#
# COMPACT_ATOMS: atom_id res chain seq x y z
N MET A 1 -9.06 7.27 1.91
CA MET A 1 -8.43 5.97 1.56
C MET A 1 -7.74 6.00 0.19
N THR A 2 -8.32 6.61 -0.84
CA THR A 2 -7.76 6.69 -2.20
C THR A 2 -6.32 7.25 -2.26
N ALA A 3 -6.04 8.37 -1.58
CA ALA A 3 -4.70 8.95 -1.56
C ALA A 3 -3.63 8.02 -0.96
N LEU A 4 -3.97 7.27 0.09
CA LEU A 4 -3.03 6.29 0.69
C LEU A 4 -2.80 5.10 -0.26
N ALA A 5 -3.84 4.64 -0.96
CA ALA A 5 -3.71 3.59 -1.96
C ALA A 5 -2.85 4.05 -3.15
N ALA A 6 -2.98 5.30 -3.60
CA ALA A 6 -2.13 5.89 -4.62
C ALA A 6 -0.65 5.92 -4.17
N THR A 7 -0.38 6.32 -2.92
CA THR A 7 0.97 6.28 -2.35
C THR A 7 1.55 4.86 -2.34
N VAL A 8 0.77 3.87 -1.91
CA VAL A 8 1.20 2.46 -1.93
C VAL A 8 1.51 1.99 -3.36
N ARG A 9 0.66 2.35 -4.33
CA ARG A 9 0.87 1.98 -5.75
C ARG A 9 2.15 2.61 -6.31
N ARG A 10 2.40 3.88 -5.99
CA ARG A 10 3.64 4.58 -6.37
C ARG A 10 4.88 3.89 -5.77
N LEU A 11 4.89 3.65 -4.46
CA LEU A 11 6.01 2.99 -3.79
C LEU A 11 6.28 1.58 -4.33
N ALA A 12 5.23 0.80 -4.59
CA ALA A 12 5.36 -0.50 -5.20
C ALA A 12 5.89 -0.44 -6.64
N GLY A 13 5.53 0.60 -7.41
CA GLY A 13 6.07 0.82 -8.76
C GLY A 13 7.55 1.22 -8.76
N GLU A 14 7.99 2.00 -7.77
CA GLU A 14 9.38 2.46 -7.63
C GLU A 14 10.33 1.35 -7.11
N HIS A 15 9.86 0.51 -6.19
CA HIS A 15 10.71 -0.42 -5.44
C HIS A 15 10.33 -1.90 -5.60
N GLY A 16 9.24 -2.21 -6.31
CA GLY A 16 8.68 -3.55 -6.43
C GLY A 16 7.90 -4.02 -5.19
N THR A 17 8.22 -3.50 -4.01
CA THR A 17 7.54 -3.78 -2.74
C THR A 17 7.29 -2.52 -1.91
N VAL A 18 6.44 -2.65 -0.88
CA VAL A 18 6.19 -1.60 0.11
C VAL A 18 6.54 -2.11 1.49
N THR A 19 7.45 -1.41 2.17
CA THR A 19 7.77 -1.66 3.58
C THR A 19 6.99 -0.70 4.47
N ALA A 20 6.79 -1.08 5.74
CA ALA A 20 6.16 -0.19 6.72
C ALA A 20 6.93 1.12 6.92
N ALA A 21 8.26 1.10 6.81
CA ALA A 21 9.10 2.29 6.90
C ALA A 21 8.88 3.23 5.71
N ALA A 22 8.99 2.72 4.48
CA ALA A 22 8.79 3.52 3.27
C ALA A 22 7.38 4.14 3.22
N PHE A 23 6.36 3.36 3.58
CA PHE A 23 4.99 3.87 3.63
C PHE A 23 4.79 4.95 4.70
N ARG A 24 5.37 4.76 5.89
CA ARG A 24 5.36 5.76 6.96
C ARG A 24 6.00 7.07 6.48
N ASP A 25 7.18 6.99 5.90
CA ASP A 25 7.96 8.16 5.48
C ASP A 25 7.26 8.90 4.35
N ALA A 26 6.64 8.19 3.41
CA ALA A 26 5.88 8.79 2.31
C ALA A 26 4.52 9.38 2.72
N THR A 27 3.94 8.96 3.84
CA THR A 27 2.61 9.42 4.29
C THR A 27 2.66 10.38 5.48
N GLY A 28 3.80 10.49 6.16
CA GLY A 28 3.95 11.25 7.40
C GLY A 28 3.17 10.66 8.58
N LEU A 29 2.62 9.44 8.45
CA LEU A 29 1.85 8.79 9.50
C LEU A 29 2.77 8.25 10.60
N GLY A 30 2.25 8.14 11.83
CA GLY A 30 2.93 7.39 12.89
C GLY A 30 2.92 5.87 12.60
N ARG A 31 3.90 5.14 13.18
CA ARG A 31 4.09 3.68 12.97
C ARG A 31 2.79 2.87 13.09
N LYS A 32 2.01 3.10 14.15
CA LYS A 32 0.75 2.37 14.40
C LYS A 32 -0.26 2.58 13.26
N ARG A 33 -0.42 3.83 12.80
CA ARG A 33 -1.36 4.17 11.72
C ARG A 33 -0.89 3.62 10.38
N ALA A 34 0.40 3.73 10.08
CA ALA A 34 0.99 3.18 8.86
C ALA A 34 0.75 1.67 8.74
N ILE A 35 1.04 0.91 9.81
CA ILE A 35 0.82 -0.54 9.84
C ILE A 35 -0.66 -0.89 9.69
N GLN A 36 -1.56 -0.22 10.41
CA GLN A 36 -3.01 -0.47 10.30
C GLN A 36 -3.55 -0.29 8.87
N HIS A 37 -3.04 0.70 8.13
CA HIS A 37 -3.43 0.89 6.73
C HIS A 37 -2.86 -0.20 5.82
N LEU A 38 -1.62 -0.61 6.02
CA LEU A 38 -1.04 -1.75 5.27
C LEU A 38 -1.79 -3.05 5.55
N GLU A 39 -2.10 -3.36 6.80
CA GLU A 39 -2.93 -4.51 7.18
C GLU A 39 -4.34 -4.44 6.59
N HIS A 40 -4.92 -3.24 6.51
CA HIS A 40 -6.20 -3.04 5.82
C HIS A 40 -6.06 -3.37 4.33
N PHE A 41 -5.01 -2.89 3.66
CA PHE A 41 -4.77 -3.16 2.25
C PHE A 41 -4.48 -4.63 1.96
N ASP A 42 -3.81 -5.34 2.86
CA ASP A 42 -3.66 -6.80 2.80
C ASP A 42 -5.02 -7.51 2.91
N ARG A 43 -5.84 -7.08 3.88
CA ARG A 43 -7.13 -7.70 4.19
C ARG A 43 -8.14 -7.53 3.06
N VAL A 44 -8.21 -6.34 2.46
CA VAL A 44 -9.12 -6.08 1.34
C VAL A 44 -8.60 -6.63 0.02
N GLY A 45 -7.33 -7.04 -0.05
CA GLY A 45 -6.75 -7.69 -1.23
C GLY A 45 -6.08 -6.74 -2.22
N LEU A 46 -5.80 -5.49 -1.84
CA LEU A 46 -4.95 -4.59 -2.64
C LEU A 46 -3.48 -5.08 -2.62
N LEU A 47 -3.03 -5.49 -1.44
CA LEU A 47 -1.68 -5.96 -1.19
C LEU A 47 -1.67 -7.45 -0.84
N ARG A 48 -0.47 -8.03 -0.89
CA ARG A 48 -0.14 -9.30 -0.28
C ARG A 48 1.15 -9.12 0.51
N ARG A 49 1.08 -9.38 1.81
CA ARG A 49 2.26 -9.45 2.68
C ARG A 49 3.12 -10.68 2.39
N VAL A 50 4.43 -10.49 2.28
CA VAL A 50 5.48 -11.52 2.15
C VAL A 50 6.61 -11.13 3.10
N GLY A 51 6.70 -11.79 4.25
CA GLY A 51 7.62 -11.37 5.32
C GLY A 51 7.28 -9.98 5.84
N ASP A 52 8.24 -9.05 5.74
CA ASP A 52 8.08 -7.65 6.16
C ASP A 52 7.72 -6.69 5.02
N GLU A 53 7.54 -7.25 3.81
CA GLU A 53 7.18 -6.51 2.61
C GLU A 53 5.72 -6.72 2.21
N HIS A 54 5.15 -5.73 1.51
CA HIS A 54 3.82 -5.80 0.93
C HIS A 54 3.95 -5.62 -0.58
N ARG A 55 3.39 -6.55 -1.35
CA ARG A 55 3.44 -6.53 -2.82
C ARG A 55 2.07 -6.21 -3.38
N LEU A 56 2.03 -5.41 -4.44
CA LEU A 56 0.79 -5.20 -5.19
C LEU A 56 0.29 -6.53 -5.76
N ARG A 57 -1.01 -6.77 -5.64
CA ARG A 57 -1.67 -7.84 -6.38
C ARG A 57 -1.91 -7.39 -7.82
N ALA A 58 -1.42 -8.16 -8.79
CA ALA A 58 -1.55 -7.84 -10.21
C ALA A 58 -3.02 -7.84 -10.69
N ASP A 59 -3.88 -8.60 -10.02
CA ASP A 59 -5.32 -8.75 -10.28
C ASP A 59 -6.18 -7.74 -9.51
N SER A 60 -5.60 -6.88 -8.68
CA SER A 60 -6.39 -5.95 -7.85
C SER A 60 -6.77 -4.65 -8.56
N ALA A 61 -8.04 -4.55 -8.94
CA ALA A 61 -8.70 -3.32 -9.39
C ALA A 61 -9.10 -2.36 -8.23
N LEU A 62 -8.86 -2.75 -6.98
CA LEU A 62 -9.24 -1.95 -5.81
C LEU A 62 -8.52 -0.60 -5.79
N PHE A 63 -9.28 0.46 -5.50
CA PHE A 63 -8.79 1.84 -5.48
C PHE A 63 -8.04 2.25 -6.76
N ALA A 64 -8.32 1.60 -7.90
CA ALA A 64 -7.97 2.18 -9.19
C ALA A 64 -8.68 3.55 -9.27
N GLU A 65 -7.93 4.60 -9.59
CA GLU A 65 -8.58 5.88 -9.93
C GLU A 65 -9.57 5.59 -11.05
N GLY A 66 -10.77 6.17 -10.94
CA GLY A 66 -11.77 6.04 -11.98
C GLY A 66 -11.10 6.35 -13.32
N ALA A 67 -11.12 5.36 -14.22
CA ALA A 67 -10.93 5.62 -15.63
C ALA A 67 -12.04 6.60 -16.02
N ALA A 68 -11.73 7.88 -15.98
CA ALA A 68 -12.49 8.94 -16.62
C ALA A 68 -11.95 9.09 -18.03
#